data_AF-A0A847RJV6-F1
#
_entry.id   AF-A0A847RJV6-F1
#
_cell.length_a   1.000
_cell.length_b   1.000
_cell.length_c   1.000
_cell.angle_alpha   90.00
_cell.angle_beta   90.00
_cell.angle_gamma   90.00
#
_symmetry.space_group_name_H-M   'P 1'
#
loop_
_entity.id
_entity.type
_entity.pdbx_description
1 polymer ?
#
loop_
_entity_poly.entity_id
_entity_poly.type
_entity_poly.pdbx_seq_one_letter_code
_entity_poly.pdbx_strand_id
1 'polypeptide(L)'
;MNFHKTYRSYISADSRWHIVAEVAAGLLICLFLFTGLDKLYNYYQFKDALGKSPLLVDIANVLAWSLPVTEIMIAVALFIPVTRKVGFKATIIVMLVFIVYLSYMMAFAPKLPCMCAGLLESLSWKSHIVFNFLMIVLAILGIVASGKRSSIGSRAPPA
;
A
#
# COMPACT_ATOMS: atom_id res chain seq x y z
N MET A 1 42.61 -6.22 18.69
CA MET A 1 41.33 -6.73 18.14
C MET A 1 40.28 -5.64 18.32
N ASN A 2 39.69 -5.12 17.24
CA ASN A 2 39.00 -3.81 17.24
C ASN A 2 37.49 -3.94 17.56
N PHE A 3 37.17 -4.44 18.75
CA PHE A 3 35.80 -4.76 19.23
C PHE A 3 34.80 -3.60 19.02
N HIS A 4 35.26 -2.37 19.20
CA HIS A 4 34.45 -1.16 19.09
C HIS A 4 34.00 -0.83 17.65
N LYS A 5 34.76 -1.26 16.63
CA LYS A 5 34.34 -1.13 15.23
C LYS A 5 33.26 -2.15 14.88
N THR A 6 33.39 -3.38 15.38
CA THR A 6 32.44 -4.47 15.15
C THR A 6 31.10 -4.22 15.86
N TYR A 7 31.13 -3.67 17.07
CA TYR A 7 29.90 -3.32 17.81
C TYR A 7 29.15 -2.13 17.17
N ARG A 8 29.90 -1.11 16.71
CA ARG A 8 29.34 0.04 15.99
C ARG A 8 28.75 -0.33 14.64
N SER A 9 29.31 -1.31 13.93
CA SER A 9 28.73 -1.81 12.67
C SER A 9 27.48 -2.68 12.90
N TYR A 10 27.40 -3.40 14.02
CA TYR A 10 26.19 -4.14 14.41
C TYR A 10 25.00 -3.21 14.68
N ILE A 11 25.23 -2.13 15.46
CA ILE A 11 24.19 -1.13 15.79
C ILE A 11 23.79 -0.31 14.54
N SER A 12 24.73 0.04 13.67
CA SER A 12 24.42 0.87 12.48
C SER A 12 23.73 0.09 11.35
N ALA A 13 23.98 -1.22 11.24
CA ALA A 13 23.29 -2.07 10.28
C ALA A 13 21.81 -2.31 10.66
N ASP A 14 21.50 -2.36 11.96
CA ASP A 14 20.14 -2.48 12.48
C ASP A 14 19.27 -1.24 12.16
N SER A 15 19.86 -0.04 12.27
CA SER A 15 19.15 1.24 12.08
C SER A 15 18.65 1.47 10.65
N ARG A 16 19.40 1.09 9.61
CA ARG A 16 19.06 1.43 8.21
C ARG A 16 17.82 0.68 7.72
N TRP A 17 17.70 -0.61 8.01
CA TRP A 17 16.53 -1.42 7.61
C TRP A 17 15.29 -1.03 8.41
N HIS A 18 15.47 -0.60 9.67
CA HIS A 18 14.38 -0.06 10.47
C HIS A 18 13.78 1.19 9.80
N ILE A 19 14.62 2.15 9.41
CA ILE A 19 14.18 3.38 8.75
C ILE A 19 13.44 3.06 7.44
N VAL A 20 13.96 2.13 6.63
CA VAL A 20 13.29 1.73 5.38
C VAL A 20 11.89 1.17 5.63
N ALA A 21 11.72 0.30 6.63
CA ALA A 21 10.42 -0.26 6.97
C ALA A 21 9.42 0.80 7.48
N GLU A 22 9.88 1.73 8.32
CA GLU A 22 9.04 2.83 8.83
C GLU A 22 8.64 3.80 7.72
N VAL A 23 9.58 4.19 6.84
CA VAL A 23 9.30 5.09 5.71
C VAL A 23 8.33 4.43 4.74
N ALA A 24 8.53 3.16 4.40
CA ALA A 24 7.61 2.42 3.54
C ALA A 24 6.20 2.32 4.14
N ALA A 25 6.10 2.00 5.43
CA ALA A 25 4.81 1.96 6.13
C ALA A 25 4.16 3.35 6.17
N GLY A 26 4.90 4.40 6.51
CA GLY A 26 4.39 5.77 6.59
C GLY A 26 3.83 6.27 5.27
N LEU A 27 4.55 6.07 4.16
CA LEU A 27 4.07 6.45 2.82
C LEU A 27 2.77 5.72 2.44
N LEU A 28 2.70 4.42 2.70
CA LEU A 28 1.51 3.62 2.42
C LEU A 28 0.34 4.00 3.33
N ILE A 29 0.58 4.31 4.61
CA ILE A 29 -0.44 4.80 5.55
C ILE A 29 -1.01 6.12 5.04
N CYS A 30 -0.16 7.07 4.66
CA CYS A 30 -0.59 8.36 4.11
C CYS A 30 -1.46 8.14 2.86
N LEU A 31 -1.03 7.26 1.94
CA LEU A 31 -1.79 6.93 0.75
C LEU A 31 -3.18 6.37 1.09
N PHE A 32 -3.25 5.30 1.87
CA PHE A 32 -4.51 4.61 2.16
C PHE A 32 -5.47 5.44 3.00
N LEU A 33 -4.97 6.20 3.98
CA LEU A 33 -5.81 7.12 4.74
C LEU A 33 -6.34 8.23 3.85
N PHE A 34 -5.49 8.84 3.03
CA PHE A 34 -5.91 9.90 2.13
C PHE A 34 -6.99 9.40 1.16
N THR A 35 -6.75 8.27 0.47
CA THR A 35 -7.70 7.75 -0.53
C THR A 35 -8.97 7.19 0.10
N GLY A 36 -8.90 6.59 1.29
CA GLY A 36 -10.05 6.06 2.00
C GLY A 36 -10.95 7.16 2.56
N LEU A 37 -10.35 8.19 3.17
CA LEU A 37 -11.10 9.34 3.68
C LEU A 37 -11.72 10.17 2.55
N ASP A 38 -10.99 10.37 1.44
CA ASP A 38 -11.53 11.09 0.28
C ASP A 38 -12.78 10.39 -0.31
N LYS A 39 -12.76 9.05 -0.39
CA LYS A 39 -13.92 8.27 -0.84
C LYS A 39 -15.11 8.37 0.11
N LEU A 40 -14.88 8.42 1.42
CA LEU A 40 -15.96 8.61 2.40
C LEU A 40 -16.51 10.04 2.34
N TYR A 41 -15.65 11.03 2.19
CA TYR A 41 -16.05 12.44 2.08
C TYR A 41 -16.86 12.68 0.79
N ASN A 42 -16.40 12.13 -0.34
CA ASN A 42 -17.05 12.22 -1.65
C ASN A 42 -17.90 10.97 -1.98
N TYR A 43 -18.56 10.37 -0.98
CA TYR A 43 -19.26 9.09 -1.10
C TYR A 43 -20.19 9.00 -2.31
N TYR A 44 -21.06 9.99 -2.51
CA TYR A 44 -22.03 9.97 -3.61
C TYR A 44 -21.36 10.01 -4.99
N GLN A 45 -20.31 10.82 -5.13
CA GLN A 45 -19.55 10.92 -6.38
C GLN A 45 -18.79 9.62 -6.65
N PHE A 46 -18.17 9.04 -5.61
CA PHE A 46 -17.49 7.75 -5.73
C PHE A 46 -18.45 6.61 -6.10
N LYS A 47 -19.63 6.56 -5.47
CA LYS A 47 -20.68 5.57 -5.77
C LYS A 47 -21.22 5.72 -7.19
N ASP A 48 -21.50 6.95 -7.63
CA ASP A 48 -21.95 7.23 -8.99
C ASP A 48 -20.88 6.86 -10.03
N ALA A 49 -19.61 7.14 -9.70
CA ALA A 49 -18.49 6.68 -10.50
C ALA A 49 -18.52 5.15 -10.60
N LEU A 50 -18.54 4.40 -9.49
CA LEU A 50 -18.65 2.93 -9.51
C LEU A 50 -19.81 2.41 -10.39
N GLY A 51 -20.96 3.08 -10.36
CA GLY A 51 -22.14 2.75 -11.18
C GLY A 51 -21.95 2.91 -12.69
N LYS A 52 -20.97 3.70 -13.13
CA LYS A 52 -20.63 3.87 -14.55
C LYS A 52 -19.76 2.74 -15.10
N SER A 53 -19.11 1.95 -14.24
CA SER A 53 -18.32 0.81 -14.71
C SER A 53 -19.23 -0.39 -15.01
N PRO A 54 -19.19 -0.93 -16.24
CA PRO A 54 -20.01 -2.08 -16.62
C PRO A 54 -19.80 -3.31 -15.73
N LEU A 55 -18.60 -3.46 -15.13
CA LEU A 55 -18.28 -4.57 -14.25
C LEU A 55 -18.74 -4.35 -12.80
N LEU A 56 -18.83 -3.10 -12.37
CA LEU A 56 -19.02 -2.77 -10.96
C LEU A 56 -20.43 -2.27 -10.65
N VAL A 57 -21.25 -1.97 -11.66
CA VAL A 57 -22.59 -1.39 -11.50
C VAL A 57 -23.46 -2.17 -10.51
N ASP A 58 -23.50 -3.49 -10.62
CA ASP A 58 -24.34 -4.35 -9.77
C ASP A 58 -23.87 -4.40 -8.31
N ILE A 59 -22.59 -4.15 -8.07
CA ILE A 59 -21.95 -4.20 -6.74
C ILE A 59 -21.50 -2.82 -6.25
N ALA A 60 -21.88 -1.74 -6.94
CA ALA A 60 -21.40 -0.39 -6.69
C ALA A 60 -21.73 0.08 -5.26
N ASN A 61 -22.91 -0.27 -4.75
CA ASN A 61 -23.32 0.03 -3.37
C ASN A 61 -22.42 -0.63 -2.33
N VAL A 62 -22.07 -1.90 -2.57
CA VAL A 62 -21.22 -2.68 -1.66
C VAL A 62 -19.81 -2.14 -1.70
N LEU A 63 -19.27 -1.89 -2.89
CA LEU A 63 -17.92 -1.35 -3.09
C LEU A 63 -17.76 0.07 -2.56
N ALA A 64 -18.80 0.91 -2.65
CA ALA A 64 -18.78 2.27 -2.14
C ALA A 64 -18.48 2.33 -0.62
N TRP A 65 -18.83 1.28 0.12
CA TRP A 65 -18.49 1.13 1.54
C TRP A 65 -17.28 0.25 1.78
N SER A 66 -17.19 -0.91 1.11
CA SER A 66 -16.15 -1.89 1.41
C SER A 66 -14.75 -1.43 1.00
N LEU A 67 -14.62 -0.67 -0.09
CA LEU A 67 -13.33 -0.14 -0.54
C LEU A 67 -12.72 0.83 0.47
N PRO A 68 -13.37 1.95 0.86
CA PRO A 68 -12.78 2.88 1.84
C PRO A 68 -12.53 2.22 3.19
N VAL A 69 -13.40 1.32 3.64
CA VAL A 69 -13.19 0.56 4.89
C VAL A 69 -11.93 -0.30 4.79
N THR A 70 -11.73 -1.01 3.68
CA THR A 70 -10.55 -1.84 3.45
C THR A 70 -9.28 -0.99 3.44
N GLU A 71 -9.29 0.17 2.79
CA GLU A 71 -8.14 1.10 2.76
C GLU A 71 -7.77 1.56 4.17
N ILE A 72 -8.74 2.00 4.97
CA ILE A 72 -8.52 2.44 6.35
C ILE A 72 -8.00 1.27 7.21
N MET A 73 -8.55 0.07 7.04
CA MET A 73 -8.07 -1.12 7.74
C MET A 73 -6.62 -1.45 7.42
N ILE A 74 -6.20 -1.32 6.15
CA ILE A 74 -4.80 -1.53 5.76
C ILE A 74 -3.90 -0.47 6.39
N ALA A 75 -4.32 0.80 6.41
CA ALA A 75 -3.56 1.85 7.08
C ALA A 75 -3.37 1.57 8.58
N VAL A 76 -4.42 1.15 9.28
CA VAL A 76 -4.34 0.75 10.70
C VAL A 76 -3.41 -0.46 10.87
N ALA A 77 -3.51 -1.46 9.99
CA ALA A 77 -2.65 -2.64 10.04
C ALA A 77 -1.17 -2.31 9.82
N LEU A 78 -0.85 -1.33 8.96
CA LEU A 78 0.50 -0.83 8.74
C LEU A 78 1.04 0.00 9.92
N PHE A 79 0.16 0.76 10.58
CA PHE A 79 0.51 1.59 11.73
C PHE A 79 0.93 0.75 12.93
N ILE A 80 0.17 -0.31 13.25
CA ILE A 80 0.45 -1.17 14.40
C ILE A 80 1.64 -2.11 14.09
N PRO A 81 2.76 -2.04 14.85
CA PRO A 81 3.98 -2.79 14.53
C PRO A 81 3.79 -4.31 14.43
N VAL A 82 2.88 -4.87 15.24
CA VAL A 82 2.59 -6.31 15.28
C VAL A 82 1.90 -6.79 14.00
N THR A 83 0.99 -6.00 13.44
CA THR A 83 0.24 -6.33 12.22
C THR A 83 0.89 -5.81 10.95
N ARG A 84 1.97 -5.04 11.05
CA ARG A 84 2.58 -4.33 9.91
C ARG A 84 2.94 -5.23 8.72
N LYS A 85 3.44 -6.43 8.97
CA LYS A 85 3.71 -7.42 7.91
C LYS A 85 2.44 -7.86 7.18
N VAL A 86 1.31 -7.98 7.90
CA VAL A 86 0.00 -8.26 7.30
C VAL A 86 -0.46 -7.06 6.48
N GLY A 87 -0.29 -5.83 6.99
CA GLY A 87 -0.55 -4.60 6.25
C GLY A 87 0.18 -4.55 4.91
N PHE A 88 1.48 -4.81 4.88
CA PHE A 88 2.24 -4.83 3.62
C PHE A 88 1.74 -5.92 2.63
N LYS A 89 1.39 -7.11 3.13
CA LYS A 89 0.82 -8.18 2.27
C LYS A 89 -0.54 -7.76 1.70
N ALA A 90 -1.39 -7.15 2.53
CA ALA A 90 -2.68 -6.64 2.10
C ALA A 90 -2.54 -5.54 1.04
N THR A 91 -1.56 -4.63 1.20
CA THR A 91 -1.22 -3.64 0.17
C THR A 91 -0.91 -4.29 -1.17
N ILE A 92 -0.07 -5.33 -1.19
CA ILE A 92 0.30 -6.03 -2.44
C ILE A 92 -0.95 -6.60 -3.11
N ILE A 93 -1.81 -7.27 -2.35
CA ILE A 93 -3.04 -7.89 -2.87
C ILE A 93 -3.97 -6.81 -3.46
N VAL A 94 -4.25 -5.74 -2.71
CA VAL A 94 -5.16 -4.68 -3.15
C VAL A 94 -4.62 -3.98 -4.39
N MET A 95 -3.34 -3.63 -4.43
CA MET A 95 -2.72 -2.98 -5.58
C MET A 95 -2.72 -3.89 -6.82
N LEU A 96 -2.53 -5.20 -6.66
CA LEU A 96 -2.65 -6.16 -7.76
C LEU A 96 -4.07 -6.24 -8.31
N VAL A 97 -5.08 -6.31 -7.43
CA VAL A 97 -6.49 -6.29 -7.83
C VAL A 97 -6.82 -5.01 -8.61
N PHE A 98 -6.33 -3.86 -8.14
CA PHE A 98 -6.47 -2.59 -8.86
C PHE A 98 -5.81 -2.65 -10.24
N ILE A 99 -4.57 -3.15 -10.36
CA ILE A 99 -3.89 -3.28 -11.66
C ILE A 99 -4.69 -4.17 -12.63
N VAL A 100 -5.18 -5.32 -12.17
CA VAL A 100 -6.00 -6.24 -13.00
C VAL A 100 -7.26 -5.54 -13.48
N TYR A 101 -7.98 -4.86 -12.57
CA TYR A 101 -9.18 -4.10 -12.92
C TYR A 101 -8.90 -2.99 -13.94
N LEU A 102 -7.86 -2.17 -13.71
CA LEU A 102 -7.50 -1.08 -14.63
C LEU A 102 -7.07 -1.61 -16.00
N SER A 103 -6.36 -2.74 -16.03
CA SER A 103 -5.92 -3.38 -17.29
C SER A 103 -7.11 -3.91 -18.08
N TYR A 104 -8.09 -4.51 -17.40
CA TYR A 104 -9.35 -4.93 -18.01
C TYR A 104 -10.11 -3.72 -18.59
N MET A 105 -10.30 -2.67 -17.78
CA MET A 105 -11.03 -1.47 -18.22
C MET A 105 -10.36 -0.78 -19.41
N MET A 106 -9.02 -0.77 -19.46
CA MET A 106 -8.28 -0.24 -20.60
C MET A 106 -8.51 -1.04 -21.90
N ALA A 107 -8.75 -2.36 -21.80
CA ALA A 107 -9.02 -3.20 -22.97
C ALA A 107 -10.47 -3.09 -23.47
N PHE A 108 -11.44 -3.04 -22.56
CA PHE A 108 -12.88 -3.17 -22.90
C PHE A 108 -13.67 -1.86 -22.80
N ALA A 109 -13.19 -0.86 -22.07
CA ALA A 109 -13.88 0.40 -21.83
C ALA A 109 -12.92 1.62 -21.86
N PRO A 110 -12.05 1.78 -22.88
CA PRO A 110 -11.00 2.81 -22.90
C PRO A 110 -11.51 4.26 -22.94
N LYS A 111 -12.80 4.47 -23.26
CA LYS A 111 -13.43 5.78 -23.40
C LYS A 111 -14.04 6.32 -22.09
N LEU A 112 -14.11 5.51 -21.04
CA LEU A 112 -14.60 5.98 -19.75
C LEU A 112 -13.47 6.67 -18.98
N PRO A 113 -13.76 7.78 -18.25
CA PRO A 113 -12.78 8.38 -17.36
C PRO A 113 -12.46 7.42 -16.20
N CYS A 114 -11.22 7.51 -15.71
CA CYS A 114 -10.80 6.81 -14.50
C CYS A 114 -11.68 7.23 -13.32
N MET A 115 -12.23 6.27 -12.60
CA MET A 115 -13.28 6.47 -11.59
C MET A 115 -12.72 6.63 -10.16
N CYS A 116 -11.42 6.92 -10.05
CA CYS A 116 -10.76 7.17 -8.78
C CYS A 116 -11.13 8.58 -8.29
N ALA A 117 -11.71 8.70 -7.10
CA ALA A 117 -11.95 9.99 -6.46
C ALA A 117 -10.66 10.57 -5.84
N GLY A 118 -10.53 11.90 -5.81
CA GLY A 118 -9.52 12.63 -5.04
C GLY A 118 -8.23 12.97 -5.79
N LEU A 119 -7.10 13.02 -5.08
CA LEU A 119 -5.75 13.36 -5.63
C LEU A 119 -5.33 12.50 -6.84
N LEU A 120 -5.97 11.35 -7.02
CA LEU A 120 -5.70 10.34 -8.03
C LEU A 120 -6.63 10.45 -9.26
N GLU A 121 -7.62 11.34 -9.24
CA GLU A 121 -8.60 11.54 -10.32
C GLU A 121 -7.95 12.02 -11.63
N SER A 122 -6.85 12.77 -11.53
CA SER A 122 -6.15 13.36 -12.68
C SER A 122 -5.18 12.41 -13.40
N LEU A 123 -4.92 11.22 -12.86
CA LEU A 123 -3.97 10.28 -13.45
C LEU A 123 -4.61 9.48 -14.59
N SER A 124 -3.85 9.34 -15.69
CA SER A 124 -4.21 8.43 -16.78
C SER A 124 -4.23 6.97 -16.29
N TRP A 125 -4.98 6.10 -16.98
CA TRP A 125 -5.02 4.67 -16.71
C TRP A 125 -3.63 4.02 -16.59
N LYS A 126 -2.72 4.36 -17.52
CA LYS A 126 -1.33 3.85 -17.51
C LYS A 126 -0.56 4.37 -16.29
N SER A 127 -0.72 5.66 -15.96
CA SER A 127 -0.08 6.27 -14.79
C SER A 127 -0.54 5.61 -13.49
N HIS A 128 -1.83 5.24 -13.39
CA HIS A 128 -2.35 4.49 -12.24
C HIS A 128 -1.74 3.10 -12.12
N ILE A 129 -1.62 2.35 -13.22
CA ILE A 129 -0.99 1.03 -13.19
C ILE A 129 0.46 1.14 -12.70
N VAL A 130 1.22 2.12 -13.22
CA VAL A 130 2.60 2.37 -12.77
C VAL A 130 2.63 2.75 -11.29
N PHE A 131 1.73 3.62 -10.84
CA PHE A 131 1.63 4.02 -9.44
C PHE A 131 1.36 2.82 -8.52
N ASN A 132 0.38 1.98 -8.84
CA ASN A 132 0.07 0.77 -8.08
C ASN A 132 1.26 -0.20 -8.05
N PHE A 133 1.98 -0.34 -9.17
CA PHE A 133 3.18 -1.17 -9.24
C PHE A 133 4.29 -0.65 -8.31
N LEU A 134 4.51 0.67 -8.28
CA LEU A 134 5.47 1.29 -7.34
C LEU A 134 5.09 1.04 -5.88
N MET A 135 3.79 1.09 -5.55
CA MET A 135 3.32 0.78 -4.20
C MET A 135 3.52 -0.70 -3.83
N ILE A 136 3.40 -1.62 -4.78
CA ILE A 136 3.74 -3.04 -4.58
C ILE A 136 5.23 -3.19 -4.26
N VAL A 137 6.12 -2.54 -5.04
CA VAL A 137 7.56 -2.58 -4.79
C VAL A 137 7.88 -2.03 -3.40
N LEU A 138 7.26 -0.92 -3.02
CA LEU A 138 7.44 -0.32 -1.69
C LEU A 138 6.99 -1.26 -0.56
N ALA A 139 5.87 -1.97 -0.73
CA ALA A 139 5.39 -2.95 0.24
C ALA A 139 6.33 -4.17 0.36
N ILE A 140 6.89 -4.65 -0.76
CA ILE A 140 7.89 -5.73 -0.77
C ILE A 140 9.15 -5.29 -0.02
N LEU A 141 9.64 -4.08 -0.26
CA LEU A 141 10.78 -3.51 0.47
C LEU A 141 10.51 -3.45 1.97
N GLY A 142 9.30 -3.03 2.37
CA GLY A 142 8.86 -3.02 3.77
C GLY A 142 8.89 -4.41 4.42
N ILE A 143 8.43 -5.45 3.71
CA ILE A 143 8.47 -6.84 4.18
C ILE A 143 9.91 -7.34 4.35
N VAL A 144 10.76 -7.15 3.34
CA VAL A 144 12.16 -7.59 3.35
C VAL A 144 12.93 -6.90 4.48
N ALA A 145 12.76 -5.59 4.63
CA ALA A 145 13.36 -4.83 5.72
C ALA A 145 12.90 -5.32 7.10
N SER A 146 11.61 -5.65 7.25
CA SER A 146 11.04 -6.21 8.48
C SER A 146 11.52 -7.64 8.80
N GLY A 147 11.98 -8.41 7.80
CA GLY A 147 12.53 -9.75 7.99
C GLY A 147 13.94 -9.73 8.60
N LYS A 148 14.78 -8.78 8.16
CA LYS A 148 16.17 -8.64 8.61
C LYS A 148 16.31 -8.30 10.09
N ARG A 149 15.30 -7.64 10.68
CA ARG A 149 15.24 -7.37 12.14
C ARG A 149 15.25 -8.65 12.98
N SER A 150 14.55 -9.71 12.55
CA SER A 150 14.42 -10.95 13.34
C SER A 150 15.70 -11.82 13.35
N SER A 151 16.55 -11.70 12.32
CA SER A 151 17.76 -12.52 12.18
C SER A 151 19.00 -11.89 12.81
N ILE A 152 18.99 -10.59 13.10
CA ILE A 152 20.10 -9.88 13.74
C ILE A 152 19.98 -9.96 15.26
N GLY A 153 18.78 -9.81 15.84
CA GLY A 153 18.55 -9.95 17.28
C GLY A 153 18.79 -11.36 17.84
N SER A 154 18.90 -12.37 16.97
CA SER A 154 19.19 -13.76 17.31
C SER A 154 20.67 -14.13 17.18
N ARG A 155 21.54 -13.24 16.67
CA ARG A 155 22.99 -13.45 16.67
C ARG A 155 23.56 -12.92 17.97
N ALA A 156 23.92 -13.82 18.89
CA ALA A 156 24.70 -13.46 20.07
C ALA A 156 25.99 -12.72 19.64
N PRO A 157 26.40 -11.66 20.36
CA PRO A 157 27.66 -11.01 20.05
C PRO A 157 28.80 -12.03 20.13
N PRO A 158 29.79 -11.98 19.22
CA PRO A 158 30.96 -12.83 19.32
C PRO A 158 31.66 -12.56 20.66
N ALA A 159 31.98 -13.64 21.38
CA ALA A 159 32.68 -13.62 22.67
C ALA A 159 34.12 -13.08 22.53
#